data_AF-A0A7Y4XXE4-F1
#
_entry.id   AF-A0A7Y4XXE4-F1
#
_cell.length_a   1.000
_cell.length_b   1.000
_cell.length_c   1.000
_cell.angle_alpha   90.00
_cell.angle_beta   90.00
_cell.angle_gamma   90.00
#
_symmetry.space_group_name_H-M   'P 1'
#
loop_
_entity.id
_entity.type
_entity.pdbx_description
1 polymer ?
#
loop_
_entity_poly.entity_id
_entity_poly.type
_entity_poly.pdbx_seq_one_letter_code
_entity_poly.pdbx_strand_id
1 'polypeptide(L)'
;SYQQLPVHPLFKDRKGQSYKVDCLNAVMLHVFVENQHIRDQHTFEATLQANKGKLVAAANDLGKLLQTVMQQYAQIQLQLKRLPPEAVIVKDIQEQLSHLLFQGFIRYTSYNQLRHFERYLKAIIYRLEKMQEDPQKIQQVQKYWIRYWKQFSQKNKQGLVQPEQDAFRWMLEELRVSLYAQQLKTPYPVSAQRLDKAWEAVL
;
A
#
# COMPACT_ATOMS: atom_id res chain seq x y z
N SER A 1 -7.18 14.19 -8.00
CA SER A 1 -8.01 14.25 -6.79
C SER A 1 -8.22 12.84 -6.22
N TYR A 2 -8.41 12.66 -4.90
CA TYR A 2 -8.66 11.36 -4.26
C TYR A 2 -9.82 10.57 -4.90
N GLN A 3 -10.86 11.28 -5.34
CA GLN A 3 -12.01 10.68 -6.05
C GLN A 3 -11.72 10.29 -7.51
N GLN A 4 -10.62 10.77 -8.09
CA GLN A 4 -10.17 10.44 -9.44
C GLN A 4 -9.17 9.29 -9.46
N LEU A 5 -8.84 8.71 -8.30
CA LEU A 5 -8.03 7.51 -8.23
C LEU A 5 -8.79 6.34 -8.87
N PRO A 6 -8.06 5.37 -9.47
CA PRO A 6 -8.69 4.19 -10.04
C PRO A 6 -9.46 3.40 -8.99
N VAL A 7 -10.45 2.65 -9.44
CA VAL A 7 -11.11 1.65 -8.59
C VAL A 7 -10.18 0.46 -8.40
N HIS A 8 -10.21 -0.19 -7.23
CA HIS A 8 -9.39 -1.37 -6.97
C HIS A 8 -9.74 -2.48 -7.98
N PRO A 9 -8.75 -3.11 -8.67
CA PRO A 9 -9.01 -4.07 -9.74
C PRO A 9 -9.89 -5.26 -9.33
N LEU A 10 -9.72 -5.76 -8.11
CA LEU A 10 -10.48 -6.89 -7.57
C LEU A 10 -11.65 -6.51 -6.64
N PHE A 11 -11.70 -5.28 -6.14
CA PHE A 11 -12.67 -4.87 -5.11
C PHE A 11 -13.39 -3.60 -5.55
N LYS A 12 -14.29 -3.74 -6.53
CA LYS A 12 -14.95 -2.60 -7.17
C LYS A 12 -15.83 -1.79 -6.21
N ASP A 13 -16.32 -2.44 -5.15
CA ASP A 13 -17.18 -1.84 -4.13
C ASP A 13 -16.39 -1.22 -2.96
N ARG A 14 -15.08 -1.45 -2.88
CA ARG A 14 -14.21 -0.83 -1.86
C ARG A 14 -13.87 0.60 -2.23
N LYS A 15 -14.89 1.44 -2.23
CA LYS A 15 -14.76 2.88 -2.40
C LYS A 15 -14.61 3.55 -1.04
N GLY A 16 -13.70 4.50 -0.97
CA GLY A 16 -13.66 5.47 0.13
C GLY A 16 -14.94 6.31 0.19
N GLN A 17 -15.26 6.90 1.34
CA GLN A 17 -16.44 7.78 1.45
C GLN A 17 -16.11 9.18 0.93
N SER A 18 -15.18 9.85 1.60
CA SER A 18 -14.62 11.12 1.18
C SER A 18 -13.21 11.23 1.75
N TYR A 19 -12.37 12.08 1.15
CA TYR A 19 -11.01 12.30 1.65
C TYR A 19 -11.01 12.64 3.15
N LYS A 20 -11.87 13.57 3.57
CA LYS A 20 -11.93 14.02 4.97
C LYS A 20 -12.38 12.90 5.92
N VAL A 21 -13.41 12.15 5.53
CA VAL A 21 -13.94 11.05 6.36
C VAL A 21 -12.96 9.88 6.45
N ASP A 22 -12.30 9.52 5.35
CA ASP A 22 -11.35 8.42 5.35
C ASP A 22 -10.08 8.78 6.12
N CYS A 23 -9.59 10.02 6.01
CA CYS A 23 -8.50 10.51 6.87
C CYS A 23 -8.87 10.48 8.34
N LEU A 24 -10.07 10.96 8.71
CA LEU A 24 -10.54 10.91 10.09
C LEU A 24 -10.60 9.46 10.60
N ASN A 25 -11.14 8.55 9.81
CA ASN A 25 -11.21 7.13 10.14
C ASN A 25 -9.81 6.53 10.37
N ALA A 26 -8.87 6.79 9.46
CA ALA A 26 -7.50 6.31 9.58
C ALA A 26 -6.81 6.83 10.85
N VAL A 27 -6.98 8.12 11.16
CA VAL A 27 -6.43 8.72 12.39
C VAL A 27 -7.07 8.11 13.63
N MET A 28 -8.40 7.96 13.66
CA MET A 28 -9.10 7.37 14.81
C MET A 28 -8.66 5.93 15.08
N LEU A 29 -8.56 5.10 14.03
CA LEU A 29 -8.07 3.73 14.14
C LEU A 29 -6.62 3.71 14.66
N HIS A 30 -5.76 4.54 14.11
CA HIS A 30 -4.36 4.61 14.52
C HIS A 30 -4.18 5.05 15.98
N VAL A 31 -4.89 6.09 16.40
CA VAL A 31 -4.71 6.72 17.72
C VAL A 31 -5.35 5.90 18.84
N PHE A 32 -6.49 5.26 18.58
CA PHE A 32 -7.29 4.63 19.65
C PHE A 32 -7.47 3.13 19.52
N VAL A 33 -7.27 2.51 18.34
CA VAL A 33 -7.63 1.10 18.12
C VAL A 33 -6.41 0.22 17.84
N GLU A 34 -5.44 0.69 17.05
CA GLU A 34 -4.27 -0.11 16.69
C GLU A 34 -3.51 -0.58 17.94
N ASN A 35 -3.29 -1.89 18.04
CA ASN A 35 -2.61 -2.57 19.15
C ASN A 35 -3.29 -2.43 20.52
N GLN A 36 -4.57 -2.07 20.57
CA GLN A 36 -5.35 -1.99 21.81
C GLN A 36 -6.33 -3.16 21.93
N HIS A 37 -6.60 -3.60 23.16
CA HIS A 37 -7.59 -4.63 23.45
C HIS A 37 -8.73 -4.07 24.30
N ILE A 38 -9.64 -3.35 23.65
CA ILE A 38 -10.74 -2.65 24.34
C ILE A 38 -11.95 -3.58 24.44
N ARG A 39 -12.14 -4.21 25.61
CA ARG A 39 -13.28 -5.11 25.88
C ARG A 39 -14.18 -4.71 27.05
N ASP A 40 -13.81 -3.66 27.77
CA ASP A 40 -14.56 -3.13 28.91
C ASP A 40 -14.49 -1.60 28.95
N GLN A 41 -15.40 -1.01 29.71
CA GLN A 41 -15.53 0.44 29.84
C GLN A 41 -14.28 1.09 30.44
N HIS A 42 -13.67 0.46 31.45
CA HIS A 42 -12.48 1.00 32.11
C HIS A 42 -11.31 1.13 31.13
N THR A 43 -11.07 0.10 30.32
CA THR A 43 -10.03 0.10 29.28
C THR A 43 -10.34 1.13 28.20
N PHE A 44 -11.60 1.28 27.79
CA PHE A 44 -12.00 2.30 26.83
C PHE A 44 -11.68 3.72 27.31
N GLU A 45 -12.08 4.05 28.54
CA GLU A 45 -11.87 5.37 29.13
C GLU A 45 -10.37 5.66 29.32
N ALA A 46 -9.60 4.67 29.78
CA ALA A 46 -8.15 4.77 29.90
C ALA A 46 -7.47 5.04 28.54
N THR A 47 -7.82 4.28 27.50
CA THR A 47 -7.28 4.49 26.14
C THR A 47 -7.66 5.87 25.59
N LEU A 48 -8.90 6.32 25.81
CA LEU A 48 -9.36 7.63 25.38
C LEU A 48 -8.54 8.76 26.02
N GLN A 49 -8.40 8.74 27.35
CA GLN A 49 -7.67 9.77 28.08
C GLN A 49 -6.18 9.79 27.71
N ALA A 50 -5.56 8.61 27.58
CA ALA A 50 -4.14 8.49 27.26
C ALA A 50 -3.79 8.97 25.84
N ASN A 51 -4.73 8.92 24.89
CA ASN A 51 -4.45 9.15 23.48
C ASN A 51 -5.11 10.39 22.87
N LYS A 52 -6.10 11.03 23.54
CA LYS A 52 -6.80 12.22 23.02
C LYS A 52 -5.84 13.35 22.60
N GLY A 53 -4.77 13.59 23.36
CA GLY A 53 -3.76 14.60 23.05
C GLY A 53 -2.95 14.33 21.77
N LYS A 54 -2.92 13.08 21.29
CA LYS A 54 -2.17 12.67 20.09
C LYS A 54 -2.95 12.91 18.79
N LEU A 55 -4.26 13.17 18.87
CA LEU A 55 -5.14 13.21 17.72
C LEU A 55 -4.73 14.25 16.67
N VAL A 56 -4.46 15.48 17.11
CA VAL A 56 -4.10 16.59 16.21
C VAL A 56 -2.74 16.33 15.55
N ALA A 57 -1.77 15.83 16.30
CA ALA A 57 -0.45 15.46 15.77
C ALA A 57 -0.57 14.37 14.70
N ALA A 58 -1.28 13.28 14.99
CA ALA A 58 -1.51 12.19 14.05
C ALA A 58 -2.25 12.64 12.78
N ALA A 59 -3.23 13.54 12.90
CA ALA A 59 -3.93 14.11 11.76
C ALA A 59 -3.01 14.97 10.88
N ASN A 60 -2.14 15.78 11.48
CA ASN A 60 -1.16 16.60 10.76
C ASN A 60 -0.13 15.72 10.05
N ASP A 61 0.36 14.68 10.71
CA ASP A 61 1.34 13.75 10.15
C ASP A 61 0.74 12.96 8.98
N LEU A 62 -0.49 12.45 9.12
CA LEU A 62 -1.21 11.82 8.01
C LEU A 62 -1.40 12.79 6.84
N GLY A 63 -1.77 14.04 7.13
CA GLY A 63 -1.96 15.07 6.10
C GLY A 63 -0.69 15.32 5.28
N LYS A 64 0.46 15.47 5.95
CA LYS A 64 1.78 15.63 5.31
C LYS A 64 2.14 14.39 4.47
N LEU A 65 1.99 13.21 5.05
CA LEU A 65 2.24 11.95 4.35
C LEU A 65 1.41 11.83 3.07
N LEU A 66 0.10 12.08 3.15
CA LEU A 66 -0.80 11.98 2.00
C LEU A 66 -0.51 13.06 0.95
N GLN A 67 -0.10 14.26 1.36
CA GLN A 67 0.34 15.30 0.44
C GLN A 67 1.54 14.81 -0.38
N THR A 68 2.57 14.27 0.26
CA THR A 68 3.77 13.73 -0.41
C THR A 68 3.41 12.56 -1.33
N VAL A 69 2.58 11.62 -0.85
CA VAL A 69 2.11 10.47 -1.64
C VAL A 69 1.39 10.94 -2.92
N MET A 70 0.48 11.91 -2.81
CA MET A 70 -0.28 12.40 -3.96
C MET A 70 0.60 13.21 -4.95
N GLN A 71 1.60 13.93 -4.46
CA GLN A 71 2.59 14.61 -5.31
C GLN A 71 3.43 13.61 -6.11
N GLN A 72 3.95 12.57 -5.46
CA GLN A 72 4.72 11.52 -6.13
C GLN A 72 3.87 10.73 -7.12
N TYR A 73 2.61 10.43 -6.77
CA TYR A 73 1.67 9.81 -7.71
C TYR A 73 1.47 10.68 -8.95
N ALA A 74 1.24 11.99 -8.79
CA ALA A 74 1.09 12.91 -9.92
C ALA A 74 2.34 12.95 -10.81
N GLN A 75 3.54 12.97 -10.21
CA GLN A 75 4.81 12.89 -10.94
C GLN A 75 4.91 11.60 -11.77
N ILE A 76 4.60 10.45 -11.16
CA ILE A 76 4.62 9.15 -11.84
C ILE A 76 3.63 9.15 -13.02
N GLN A 77 2.41 9.65 -12.82
CA GLN A 77 1.41 9.73 -13.89
C GLN A 77 1.89 10.60 -15.07
N LEU A 78 2.59 11.70 -14.80
CA LEU A 78 3.17 12.55 -15.86
C LEU A 78 4.30 11.84 -16.61
N GLN A 79 5.15 11.08 -15.92
CA GLN A 79 6.22 10.30 -16.55
C GLN A 79 5.65 9.17 -17.41
N LEU A 80 4.65 8.42 -16.91
CA LEU A 80 4.01 7.33 -17.64
C LEU A 80 3.36 7.81 -18.94
N LYS A 81 2.76 9.02 -18.96
CA LYS A 81 2.16 9.60 -20.17
C LYS A 81 3.15 9.85 -21.31
N ARG A 82 4.46 9.89 -21.03
CA ARG A 82 5.52 10.10 -22.03
C ARG A 82 6.02 8.79 -22.64
N LEU A 83 5.60 7.65 -22.10
CA LEU A 83 6.01 6.32 -22.53
C LEU A 83 4.88 5.65 -23.33
N PRO A 84 5.19 4.70 -24.23
CA PRO A 84 4.17 3.93 -24.94
C PRO A 84 3.28 3.14 -23.96
N PRO A 85 1.94 3.26 -24.03
CA PRO A 85 1.03 2.55 -23.13
C PRO A 85 1.19 1.02 -23.13
N GLU A 86 1.64 0.46 -24.25
CA GLU A 86 1.86 -0.97 -24.45
C GLU A 86 3.13 -1.49 -23.78
N ALA A 87 4.06 -0.60 -23.39
CA ALA A 87 5.33 -0.96 -22.79
C ALA A 87 5.12 -1.75 -21.49
N VAL A 88 5.92 -2.80 -21.32
CA VAL A 88 5.78 -3.74 -20.19
C VAL A 88 5.95 -3.03 -18.86
N ILE A 89 6.90 -2.09 -18.76
CA ILE A 89 7.12 -1.27 -17.57
C ILE A 89 5.91 -0.40 -17.22
N VAL A 90 5.24 0.18 -18.22
CA VAL A 90 4.06 1.03 -18.01
C VAL A 90 2.91 0.20 -17.44
N LYS A 91 2.63 -0.96 -18.05
CA LYS A 91 1.58 -1.88 -17.57
C LYS A 91 1.84 -2.36 -16.15
N ASP A 92 3.07 -2.79 -15.85
CA ASP A 92 3.44 -3.27 -14.53
C ASP A 92 3.34 -2.18 -13.44
N ILE A 93 3.74 -0.94 -13.74
CA ILE A 93 3.60 0.19 -12.81
C ILE A 93 2.13 0.57 -12.63
N GLN A 94 1.35 0.63 -13.70
CA GLN A 94 -0.09 0.94 -13.61
C GLN A 94 -0.83 -0.11 -12.77
N GLU A 95 -0.50 -1.39 -12.96
CA GLU A 95 -1.03 -2.48 -12.16
C GLU A 95 -0.66 -2.31 -10.68
N GLN A 96 0.62 -2.08 -10.37
CA GLN A 96 1.08 -1.82 -9.00
C GLN A 96 0.34 -0.63 -8.36
N LEU A 97 0.25 0.50 -9.06
CA LEU A 97 -0.41 1.71 -8.56
C LEU A 97 -1.90 1.48 -8.32
N SER A 98 -2.59 0.73 -9.18
CA SER A 98 -4.02 0.43 -9.01
C SER A 98 -4.34 -0.41 -7.75
N HIS A 99 -3.35 -1.14 -7.23
CA HIS A 99 -3.45 -1.93 -6.00
C HIS A 99 -2.87 -1.21 -4.76
N LEU A 100 -2.19 -0.07 -4.94
CA LEU A 100 -1.69 0.77 -3.84
C LEU A 100 -2.58 1.99 -3.61
N LEU A 101 -2.93 2.71 -4.69
CA LEU A 101 -3.58 4.01 -4.68
C LEU A 101 -4.93 3.97 -5.39
N PHE A 102 -5.82 3.11 -4.91
CA PHE A 102 -7.21 3.05 -5.37
C PHE A 102 -8.11 4.02 -4.59
N GLN A 103 -9.29 4.33 -5.13
CA GLN A 103 -10.31 5.11 -4.45
C GLN A 103 -10.76 4.39 -3.16
N GLY A 104 -10.14 4.68 -2.02
CA GLY A 104 -10.38 3.98 -0.76
C GLY A 104 -9.13 3.56 0.00
N PHE A 105 -7.94 3.69 -0.60
CA PHE A 105 -6.70 3.17 0.01
C PHE A 105 -6.44 3.70 1.44
N ILE A 106 -6.81 4.96 1.73
CA ILE A 106 -6.67 5.59 3.07
C ILE A 106 -7.51 4.84 4.13
N ARG A 107 -8.69 4.35 3.74
CA ARG A 107 -9.61 3.66 4.64
C ARG A 107 -9.19 2.22 4.93
N TYR A 108 -8.65 1.53 3.93
CA TYR A 108 -8.36 0.10 4.03
C TYR A 108 -6.91 -0.21 4.42
N THR A 109 -5.99 0.75 4.25
CA THR A 109 -4.58 0.58 4.62
C THR A 109 -4.32 1.14 6.00
N SER A 110 -3.64 0.38 6.87
CA SER A 110 -3.26 0.85 8.21
C SER A 110 -2.30 2.05 8.13
N TYR A 111 -2.30 2.89 9.16
CA TYR A 111 -1.42 4.06 9.20
C TYR A 111 0.05 3.65 9.13
N ASN A 112 0.41 2.57 9.85
CA ASN A 112 1.77 2.05 9.87
C ASN A 112 2.28 1.71 8.46
N GLN A 113 1.39 1.18 7.62
CA GLN A 113 1.72 0.78 6.26
C GLN A 113 1.66 1.95 5.26
N LEU A 114 0.75 2.90 5.44
CA LEU A 114 0.71 4.14 4.63
C LEU A 114 2.05 4.89 4.68
N ARG A 115 2.76 4.87 5.82
CA ARG A 115 4.10 5.49 5.94
C ARG A 115 5.14 4.92 4.97
N HIS A 116 4.94 3.70 4.48
CA HIS A 116 5.84 3.07 3.50
C HIS A 116 5.53 3.47 2.06
N PHE A 117 4.37 4.08 1.78
CA PHE A 117 3.97 4.42 0.41
C PHE A 117 4.94 5.41 -0.23
N GLU A 118 5.46 6.37 0.53
CA GLU A 118 6.47 7.30 0.03
C GLU A 118 7.70 6.55 -0.52
N ARG A 119 8.16 5.50 0.18
CA ARG A 119 9.27 4.66 -0.27
C ARG A 119 8.91 3.89 -1.54
N TYR A 120 7.71 3.31 -1.61
CA TYR A 120 7.27 2.55 -2.78
C TYR A 120 7.17 3.44 -4.03
N LEU A 121 6.58 4.63 -3.90
CA LEU A 121 6.46 5.57 -5.00
C LEU A 121 7.83 6.14 -5.42
N LYS A 122 8.72 6.43 -4.46
CA LYS A 122 10.12 6.77 -4.78
C LYS A 122 10.83 5.67 -5.56
N ALA A 123 10.60 4.40 -5.23
CA ALA A 123 11.18 3.28 -5.99
C ALA A 123 10.63 3.21 -7.43
N ILE A 124 9.34 3.52 -7.63
CA ILE A 124 8.74 3.62 -8.97
C ILE A 124 9.36 4.77 -9.77
N ILE A 125 9.50 5.96 -9.16
CA ILE A 125 10.15 7.12 -9.79
C ILE A 125 11.57 6.75 -10.21
N TYR A 126 12.35 6.11 -9.32
CA TYR A 126 13.72 5.71 -9.61
C TYR A 126 13.81 4.72 -10.79
N ARG A 127 12.86 3.78 -10.86
CA ARG A 127 12.75 2.83 -11.96
C ARG A 127 12.43 3.51 -13.29
N LEU A 128 11.55 4.52 -13.28
CA LEU A 128 11.20 5.31 -14.46
C LEU A 128 12.36 6.19 -14.93
N GLU A 129 13.08 6.83 -14.00
CA GLU A 129 14.23 7.70 -14.30
C GLU A 129 15.40 6.92 -14.91
N LYS A 130 15.68 5.73 -14.39
CA LYS A 130 16.77 4.90 -14.90
C LYS A 130 16.40 4.08 -16.14
N MET A 131 15.14 4.14 -16.60
CA MET A 131 14.58 3.27 -17.64
C MET A 131 15.03 1.80 -17.46
N GLN A 132 14.98 1.29 -16.23
CA GLN A 132 15.39 -0.09 -15.96
C GLN A 132 14.31 -1.05 -16.46
N GLU A 133 14.29 -1.26 -17.77
CA GLU A 133 13.65 -2.40 -18.41
C GLU A 133 14.56 -3.61 -18.21
N ASP A 134 14.39 -4.25 -17.06
CA ASP A 134 14.96 -5.56 -16.79
C ASP A 134 13.82 -6.59 -16.81
N PRO A 135 13.59 -7.26 -17.95
CA PRO A 135 12.52 -8.25 -18.09
C PRO A 135 12.62 -9.36 -17.05
N GLN A 136 13.82 -9.73 -16.59
CA GLN A 136 14.00 -10.77 -15.59
C GLN A 136 13.49 -10.32 -14.23
N LYS A 137 13.81 -9.09 -13.80
CA LYS A 137 13.27 -8.51 -12.55
C LYS A 137 11.76 -8.36 -12.60
N ILE A 138 11.21 -7.94 -13.75
CA ILE A 138 9.75 -7.83 -13.93
C ILE A 138 9.11 -9.20 -13.81
N GLN A 139 9.62 -10.20 -14.53
CA GLN A 139 9.11 -11.56 -14.48
C GLN A 139 9.21 -12.16 -13.08
N GLN A 140 10.31 -11.89 -12.36
CA GLN A 140 10.50 -12.35 -10.99
C GLN A 140 9.42 -11.81 -10.06
N VAL A 141 9.10 -10.51 -10.13
CA VAL A 141 8.01 -9.92 -9.32
C VAL A 141 6.64 -10.45 -9.77
N GLN A 142 6.40 -10.48 -11.08
CA GLN A 142 5.13 -10.90 -11.68
C GLN A 142 4.77 -12.36 -11.30
N LYS A 143 5.75 -13.26 -11.20
CA LYS A 143 5.55 -14.63 -10.68
C LYS A 143 4.83 -14.63 -9.33
N TYR A 144 5.33 -13.86 -8.36
CA TYR A 144 4.74 -13.79 -7.02
C TYR A 144 3.44 -12.99 -6.99
N TRP A 145 3.38 -11.92 -7.77
CA TRP A 145 2.21 -11.05 -7.88
C TRP A 145 0.97 -11.80 -8.39
N ILE A 146 1.10 -12.47 -9.54
CA ILE A 146 0.03 -13.26 -10.14
C ILE A 146 -0.40 -14.39 -9.20
N ARG A 147 0.58 -15.09 -8.58
CA ARG A 147 0.29 -16.17 -7.64
C ARG A 147 -0.52 -15.68 -6.44
N TYR A 148 -0.09 -14.56 -5.83
CA TYR A 148 -0.79 -13.92 -4.71
C TYR A 148 -2.23 -13.57 -5.06
N TRP A 149 -2.44 -12.76 -6.11
CA TRP A 149 -3.78 -12.27 -6.44
C TRP A 149 -4.72 -13.37 -6.96
N LYS A 150 -4.19 -14.39 -7.65
CA LYS A 150 -4.97 -15.57 -8.04
C LYS A 150 -5.47 -16.32 -6.80
N GLN A 151 -4.61 -16.61 -5.83
CA GLN A 151 -5.04 -17.31 -4.61
C GLN A 151 -5.96 -16.44 -3.76
N PHE A 152 -5.67 -15.14 -3.65
CA PHE A 152 -6.48 -14.20 -2.89
C PHE A 152 -7.91 -14.14 -3.44
N SER A 153 -8.07 -14.03 -4.76
CA SER A 153 -9.40 -14.03 -5.38
C SER A 153 -10.16 -15.36 -5.20
N GLN A 154 -9.45 -16.49 -5.15
CA GLN A 154 -10.06 -17.80 -4.88
C GLN A 154 -10.52 -17.96 -3.43
N LYS A 155 -9.70 -17.53 -2.46
CA LYS A 155 -10.00 -17.62 -1.02
C LYS A 155 -11.03 -16.59 -0.59
N ASN A 156 -11.00 -15.38 -1.15
CA ASN A 156 -11.82 -14.26 -0.70
C ASN A 156 -13.18 -14.15 -1.41
N LYS A 157 -13.80 -15.27 -1.79
CA LYS A 157 -15.15 -15.27 -2.40
C LYS A 157 -16.22 -14.69 -1.48
N GLN A 158 -15.98 -14.71 -0.17
CA GLN A 158 -16.88 -14.16 0.86
C GLN A 158 -16.48 -12.75 1.33
N GLY A 159 -15.40 -12.17 0.80
CA GLY A 159 -14.98 -10.79 1.11
C GLY A 159 -14.42 -10.56 2.52
N LEU A 160 -14.19 -11.62 3.29
CA LEU A 160 -13.79 -11.56 4.70
C LEU A 160 -12.32 -11.13 4.90
N VAL A 161 -11.45 -11.37 3.92
CA VAL A 161 -10.01 -11.09 4.02
C VAL A 161 -9.68 -9.78 3.30
N GLN A 162 -8.84 -8.96 3.93
CA GLN A 162 -8.32 -7.71 3.35
C GLN A 162 -6.85 -7.92 2.97
N PRO A 163 -6.45 -7.74 1.69
CA PRO A 163 -5.05 -7.90 1.31
C PRO A 163 -4.15 -6.90 2.04
N GLU A 164 -4.67 -5.75 2.47
CA GLU A 164 -3.94 -4.75 3.25
C GLU A 164 -3.54 -5.25 4.65
N GLN A 165 -4.17 -6.32 5.14
CA GLN A 165 -3.84 -6.99 6.41
C GLN A 165 -2.90 -8.18 6.21
N ASP A 166 -2.61 -8.58 4.97
CA ASP A 166 -1.72 -9.70 4.66
C ASP A 166 -0.27 -9.21 4.61
N ALA A 167 0.61 -9.80 5.42
CA ALA A 167 2.03 -9.46 5.41
C ALA A 167 2.69 -9.79 4.07
N PHE A 168 2.27 -10.87 3.40
CA PHE A 168 2.83 -11.28 2.10
C PHE A 168 2.57 -10.24 1.02
N ARG A 169 1.40 -9.58 1.04
CA ARG A 169 1.06 -8.46 0.13
C ARG A 169 2.12 -7.38 0.16
N TRP A 170 2.63 -7.05 1.35
CA TRP A 170 3.60 -5.97 1.54
C TRP A 170 5.03 -6.43 1.21
N MET A 171 5.35 -7.71 1.41
CA MET A 171 6.62 -8.28 0.92
C MET A 171 6.80 -8.12 -0.59
N LEU A 172 5.72 -8.11 -1.37
CA LEU A 172 5.78 -7.85 -2.82
C LEU A 172 6.27 -6.43 -3.13
N GLU A 173 5.83 -5.43 -2.36
CA GLU A 173 6.28 -4.05 -2.52
C GLU A 173 7.73 -3.87 -2.07
N GLU A 174 8.10 -4.50 -0.96
CA GLU A 174 9.50 -4.52 -0.52
C GLU A 174 10.41 -5.21 -1.53
N LEU A 175 9.93 -6.26 -2.22
CA LEU A 175 10.70 -6.92 -3.28
C LEU A 175 10.95 -5.94 -4.44
N ARG A 176 9.93 -5.20 -4.86
CA ARG A 176 10.07 -4.15 -5.88
C ARG A 176 11.10 -3.09 -5.46
N VAL A 177 11.04 -2.61 -4.21
CA VAL A 177 12.06 -1.68 -3.69
C VAL A 177 13.46 -2.30 -3.75
N SER A 178 13.63 -3.55 -3.32
CA SER A 178 14.93 -4.23 -3.32
C SER A 178 15.53 -4.43 -4.72
N LEU A 179 14.68 -4.60 -5.75
CA LEU A 179 15.13 -4.86 -7.12
C LEU A 179 15.47 -3.58 -7.89
N TYR A 180 14.73 -2.50 -7.63
CA TYR A 180 14.80 -1.26 -8.42
C TYR A 180 15.44 -0.09 -7.68
N ALA A 181 15.45 -0.09 -6.35
CA ALA A 181 15.84 1.06 -5.53
C ALA A 181 16.51 0.66 -4.21
N GLN A 182 17.56 -0.17 -4.27
CA GLN A 182 18.28 -0.72 -3.10
C GLN A 182 18.72 0.35 -2.07
N GLN A 183 19.11 1.53 -2.54
CA GLN A 183 19.52 2.66 -1.71
C GLN A 183 18.43 3.16 -0.74
N LEU A 184 17.14 2.93 -1.05
CA LEU A 184 16.03 3.32 -0.18
C LEU A 184 15.92 2.40 1.04
N LYS A 185 16.60 1.24 1.01
CA LYS A 185 16.55 0.18 2.01
C LYS A 185 15.13 -0.38 2.22
N THR A 186 15.04 -1.60 2.74
CA THR A 186 13.77 -2.22 3.14
C THR A 186 13.74 -2.33 4.67
N PRO A 187 12.55 -2.33 5.29
CA PRO A 187 12.43 -2.38 6.75
C PRO A 187 12.88 -3.74 7.33
N TYR A 188 12.92 -4.76 6.48
CA TYR A 188 13.47 -6.08 6.75
C TYR A 188 14.10 -6.63 5.47
N PRO A 189 15.06 -7.58 5.55
CA PRO A 189 15.65 -8.13 4.35
C PRO A 189 14.61 -8.96 3.58
N VAL A 190 14.54 -8.73 2.26
CA VAL A 190 13.59 -9.39 1.36
C VAL A 190 14.31 -9.89 0.11
N SER A 191 13.86 -11.03 -0.40
CA SER A 191 14.35 -11.65 -1.62
C SER A 191 13.32 -12.65 -2.13
N ALA A 192 13.46 -13.11 -3.38
CA ALA A 192 12.63 -14.17 -3.93
C ALA A 192 12.58 -15.42 -3.03
N GLN A 193 13.73 -15.87 -2.53
CA GLN A 193 13.83 -17.02 -1.62
C GLN A 193 13.06 -16.79 -0.30
N ARG A 194 13.06 -15.56 0.22
CA ARG A 194 12.29 -15.22 1.43
C ARG A 194 10.79 -15.18 1.15
N LEU A 195 10.37 -14.75 -0.05
CA LEU A 195 8.98 -14.85 -0.48
C LEU A 195 8.57 -16.32 -0.63
N ASP A 196 9.39 -17.18 -1.23
CA ASP A 196 9.08 -18.62 -1.32
C ASP A 196 8.84 -19.23 0.08
N LYS A 197 9.72 -18.95 1.06
CA LYS A 197 9.55 -19.39 2.45
C LYS A 197 8.29 -18.82 3.12
N ALA A 198 8.04 -17.52 2.96
CA ALA A 198 6.85 -16.89 3.51
C ALA A 198 5.57 -17.47 2.91
N TRP A 199 5.62 -17.86 1.63
CA TRP A 199 4.50 -18.49 0.95
C TRP A 199 4.21 -19.90 1.46
N GLU A 200 5.24 -20.70 1.73
CA GLU A 200 5.10 -22.04 2.32
C GLU A 200 4.44 -22.00 3.70
N ALA A 201 4.72 -20.97 4.50
CA ALA A 201 4.13 -20.81 5.84
C ALA A 201 2.65 -20.38 5.83
N VAL A 202 2.11 -19.95 4.68
CA VAL A 202 0.72 -19.47 4.50
C VAL A 202 -0.16 -20.55 3.84
N LEU A 203 0.44 -21.67 3.39
CA LEU A 203 -0.27 -22.89 2.95
C LEU A 203 -0.75 -23.69 4.17
#